data_AF-A0A8C8RSW1-F1
#
_entry.id   AF-A0A8C8RSW1-F1
#
_cell.length_a   1.000
_cell.length_b   1.000
_cell.length_c   1.000
_cell.angle_alpha   90.00
_cell.angle_beta   90.00
_cell.angle_gamma   90.00
#
_symmetry.space_group_name_H-M   'P 1'
#
loop_
_entity.id
_entity.type
_entity.pdbx_description
1 polymer ?
#
loop_
_entity_poly.entity_id
_entity_poly.type
_entity_poly.pdbx_seq_one_letter_code
_entity_poly.pdbx_strand_id
1 'polypeptide(L)'
;MIDVLLLLPLKSMTKLPLTSRGVGEWERDMVQKLILDFFRRRLSQRPTAEELEQRNILKPRNEQEEQEEKREIKRRLTRKLSQRPTVEELREKKILIRFSDYVEVADAQDYDRRADKPWTRLSAADKAAIRKELNEFKSTEMEVHELSRHLTRLDETFCMFVLCLTKNSADFKNTSA
;
A
#
# COMPACT_ATOMS: atom_id res chain seq x y z
N MET A 1 1.12 -3.39 34.11
CA MET A 1 1.34 -4.72 34.73
C MET A 1 2.75 -4.74 35.24
N ILE A 2 2.91 -4.35 36.50
CA ILE A 2 4.17 -4.41 37.24
C ILE A 2 4.08 -5.73 37.98
N ASP A 3 4.91 -6.70 37.61
CA ASP A 3 4.84 -8.04 38.21
C ASP A 3 5.18 -7.97 39.70
N VAL A 4 4.13 -8.18 40.48
CA VAL A 4 4.09 -8.42 41.91
C VAL A 4 4.67 -9.81 42.15
N LEU A 5 6.00 -9.94 42.16
CA LEU A 5 6.65 -11.19 42.59
C LEU A 5 7.95 -10.92 43.37
N LEU A 6 7.85 -9.99 44.34
CA LEU A 6 8.67 -10.01 45.55
C LEU A 6 7.96 -10.87 46.61
N LEU A 7 7.90 -12.18 46.39
CA LEU A 7 7.56 -13.13 47.44
C LEU A 7 8.67 -14.19 47.50
N LEU A 8 9.60 -13.90 48.41
CA LEU A 8 10.59 -14.82 48.95
C LEU A 8 9.92 -16.14 49.37
N PRO A 9 10.42 -17.31 48.97
CA PRO A 9 10.24 -18.51 49.75
C PRO A 9 11.42 -18.62 50.73
N LEU A 10 11.36 -17.86 51.83
CA LEU A 10 12.14 -18.15 53.05
C LEU A 10 11.54 -19.40 53.72
N LYS A 11 11.69 -20.58 53.12
CA LYS A 11 11.18 -21.83 53.72
C LYS A 11 11.84 -23.09 53.13
N SER A 12 13.17 -23.19 53.23
CA SER A 12 13.85 -24.50 53.25
C SER A 12 15.31 -24.35 53.71
N MET A 13 15.53 -23.94 54.97
CA MET A 13 16.80 -24.17 55.65
C MET A 13 16.59 -25.21 56.75
N THR A 14 16.48 -26.48 56.37
CA THR A 14 16.65 -27.59 57.31
C THR A 14 18.02 -28.21 57.06
N LYS A 15 18.90 -27.99 58.04
CA LYS A 15 20.18 -28.67 58.31
C LYS A 15 21.28 -28.49 57.24
N LEU A 16 22.16 -27.52 57.48
CA LEU A 16 23.50 -27.45 56.87
C LEU A 16 24.55 -28.01 57.84
N PRO A 17 25.54 -28.79 57.37
CA PRO A 17 26.60 -29.32 58.21
C PRO A 17 27.54 -28.19 58.62
N LEU A 18 27.80 -28.09 59.93
CA LEU A 18 28.82 -27.20 60.49
C LEU A 18 30.20 -27.73 60.10
N THR A 19 30.75 -27.20 59.01
CA THR A 19 32.20 -27.25 58.75
C THR A 19 32.76 -25.87 59.00
N SER A 20 33.95 -25.82 59.57
CA SER A 20 34.68 -24.64 60.05
C SER A 20 35.14 -23.72 58.90
N ARG A 21 34.20 -23.08 58.22
CA ARG A 21 34.43 -21.93 57.30
C ARG A 21 33.64 -20.73 57.79
N GLY A 22 34.33 -19.61 57.97
CA GLY A 22 33.82 -18.42 58.65
C GLY A 22 32.61 -17.81 57.96
N VAL A 23 31.69 -17.25 58.75
CA VAL A 23 30.42 -16.62 58.34
C VAL A 23 30.60 -15.58 57.21
N GLY A 24 31.71 -14.84 57.18
CA GLY A 24 32.01 -13.85 56.13
C GLY A 24 32.45 -14.43 54.78
N GLU A 25 32.74 -15.73 54.70
CA GLU A 25 33.04 -16.42 53.43
C GLU A 25 31.75 -16.74 52.67
N TRP A 26 30.69 -17.12 53.39
CA TRP A 26 29.35 -17.34 52.84
C TRP A 26 28.70 -16.08 52.27
N GLU A 27 28.94 -14.91 52.90
CA GLU A 27 28.48 -13.62 52.38
C GLU A 27 29.18 -13.27 51.07
N ARG A 28 30.50 -13.51 50.98
CA ARG A 28 31.27 -13.30 49.74
C ARG A 28 30.80 -14.24 48.64
N ASP A 29 30.64 -15.52 48.94
CA ASP A 29 30.14 -16.53 47.99
C ASP A 29 28.71 -16.20 47.51
N MET A 30 27.84 -15.74 48.40
CA MET A 30 26.47 -15.32 48.05
C MET A 30 26.49 -14.08 47.14
N VAL A 31 27.26 -13.05 47.49
CA VAL A 31 27.41 -11.84 46.66
C VAL A 31 27.98 -12.21 45.29
N GLN A 32 28.99 -13.06 45.24
CA GLN A 32 29.60 -13.54 44.00
C GLN A 32 28.58 -14.32 43.15
N LYS A 33 27.74 -15.15 43.77
CA LYS A 33 26.66 -15.88 43.10
C LYS A 33 25.57 -14.95 42.56
N LEU A 34 25.17 -13.93 43.33
CA LEU A 34 24.20 -12.92 42.89
C LEU A 34 24.72 -12.10 41.70
N ILE A 35 26.00 -11.72 41.73
CA ILE A 35 26.66 -11.03 40.63
C ILE A 35 26.70 -11.93 39.37
N LEU A 36 27.05 -13.21 39.54
CA LEU A 36 27.05 -14.18 38.44
C LEU A 36 25.66 -14.37 37.83
N ASP A 37 24.62 -14.48 38.65
CA ASP A 37 23.24 -14.63 38.18
C ASP A 37 22.74 -13.36 37.48
N PHE A 38 23.12 -12.17 37.96
CA PHE A 38 22.83 -10.91 37.30
C PHE A 38 23.45 -10.84 35.89
N PHE A 39 24.74 -11.14 35.78
CA PHE A 39 25.43 -11.14 34.49
C PHE A 39 24.88 -12.22 33.55
N ARG A 40 24.57 -13.42 34.06
CA ARG A 40 23.96 -14.50 33.28
C ARG A 40 22.63 -14.06 32.65
N ARG A 41 21.75 -13.42 33.43
CA ARG A 41 20.48 -12.88 32.92
C ARG A 41 20.72 -11.79 31.88
N ARG A 42 21.63 -10.84 32.15
CA ARG A 42 21.91 -9.72 31.23
C ARG A 42 22.50 -10.17 29.90
N LEU A 43 23.39 -11.16 29.93
CA LEU A 43 23.99 -11.74 28.73
C LEU A 43 22.98 -12.56 27.92
N SER A 44 22.03 -13.25 28.55
CA SER A 44 20.98 -14.01 27.86
C SER A 44 20.00 -13.13 27.07
N GLN A 45 19.82 -11.87 27.51
CA GLN A 45 18.93 -10.90 26.87
C GLN A 45 19.71 -9.84 26.08
N ARG A 46 20.97 -10.10 25.74
CA ARG A 46 21.82 -9.13 25.05
C ARG A 46 21.29 -8.92 23.62
N PRO A 47 20.88 -7.70 23.24
CA PRO A 47 20.46 -7.39 21.87
C PRO A 47 21.59 -7.58 20.87
N THR A 48 21.24 -7.86 19.61
CA THR A 48 22.22 -7.96 18.53
C THR A 48 22.74 -6.57 18.13
N ALA A 49 23.90 -6.50 17.46
CA ALA A 49 24.45 -5.23 17.00
C ALA A 49 23.51 -4.52 16.02
N GLU A 50 22.89 -5.27 15.10
CA GLU A 50 21.93 -4.75 14.12
C GLU A 50 20.69 -4.14 14.78
N GLU A 51 20.13 -4.79 15.82
CA GLU A 51 19.01 -4.23 16.58
C GLU A 51 19.37 -2.91 17.27
N LEU A 52 20.61 -2.76 17.74
CA LEU A 52 21.10 -1.52 18.34
C LEU A 52 21.32 -0.43 17.28
N GLU A 53 21.73 -0.78 16.07
CA GLU A 53 21.85 0.15 14.93
C GLU A 53 20.49 0.66 14.47
N GLN A 54 19.49 -0.23 14.34
CA GLN A 54 18.10 0.13 14.02
C GLN A 54 17.51 1.08 15.06
N ARG A 55 17.84 0.88 16.34
CA ARG A 55 17.46 1.76 17.45
C ARG A 55 18.33 3.01 17.56
N ASN A 56 19.27 3.21 16.64
CA ASN A 56 20.15 4.38 16.60
C ASN A 56 21.10 4.48 17.81
N ILE A 57 21.26 3.40 18.58
CA ILE A 57 22.14 3.31 19.76
C ILE A 57 23.58 3.05 19.31
N LEU A 58 23.76 2.13 18.36
CA LEU A 58 25.03 1.92 17.69
C LEU A 58 25.00 2.66 16.35
N LYS A 59 26.08 3.38 16.04
CA LYS A 59 26.22 4.11 14.78
C LYS A 59 27.23 3.39 13.90
N PRO A 60 26.83 2.82 12.75
CA PRO A 60 27.76 2.11 11.88
C PRO A 60 28.64 3.06 11.05
N ARG A 61 28.30 4.36 11.00
CA ARG A 61 28.92 5.36 10.13
C ARG A 61 30.02 6.17 10.80
N ASN A 62 31.00 6.55 10.00
CA ASN A 62 32.04 7.50 10.36
C ASN A 62 31.44 8.90 10.61
N GLU A 63 31.96 9.63 11.60
CA GLU A 63 31.49 10.98 11.96
C GLU A 63 31.49 11.94 10.76
N GLN A 64 32.45 11.78 9.85
CA GLN A 64 32.56 12.58 8.64
C GLN A 64 31.41 12.35 7.66
N GLU A 65 30.97 11.09 7.50
CA GLU A 65 29.86 10.73 6.62
C GLU A 65 28.54 11.27 7.20
N GLU A 66 28.33 11.14 8.51
CA GLU A 66 27.14 11.71 9.16
C GLU A 66 27.08 13.24 9.01
N GLN A 67 28.22 13.91 9.09
CA GLN A 67 28.30 15.36 8.90
C GLN A 67 28.05 15.77 7.44
N GLU A 68 28.46 14.96 6.47
CA GLU A 68 28.12 15.15 5.07
C GLU A 68 26.62 14.96 4.80
N GLU A 69 26.02 13.89 5.34
CA GLU A 69 24.58 13.66 5.23
C GLU A 69 23.76 14.78 5.87
N LYS A 70 24.16 15.23 7.07
CA LYS A 70 23.52 16.38 7.73
C LYS A 70 23.62 17.63 6.86
N ARG A 71 24.77 17.88 6.23
CA ARG A 71 24.95 19.01 5.31
C ARG A 71 24.07 18.88 4.08
N GLU A 72 23.98 17.69 3.49
CA GLU A 72 23.13 17.45 2.32
C GLU A 72 21.65 17.60 2.65
N ILE A 73 21.19 17.02 3.76
CA ILE A 73 19.81 17.14 4.24
C ILE A 73 19.46 18.61 4.47
N LYS A 74 20.33 19.38 5.13
CA LYS A 74 20.14 20.83 5.33
C LYS A 74 20.05 21.56 3.99
N ARG A 75 20.99 21.32 3.08
CA ARG A 75 21.00 21.95 1.74
C ARG A 75 19.73 21.65 0.97
N ARG A 76 19.29 20.39 0.97
CA ARG A 76 18.06 19.95 0.30
C ARG A 76 16.82 20.59 0.92
N LEU A 77 16.76 20.66 2.24
CA LEU A 77 15.67 21.29 2.96
C LEU A 77 15.57 22.78 2.66
N THR A 78 16.68 23.52 2.73
CA THR A 78 16.72 24.95 2.41
C THR A 78 16.19 25.23 1.00
N ARG A 79 16.61 24.44 0.00
CA ARG A 79 16.11 24.55 -1.37
C ARG A 79 14.60 24.30 -1.48
N LYS A 80 14.08 23.28 -0.77
CA LYS A 80 12.63 22.99 -0.76
C LYS A 80 11.82 24.11 -0.10
N LEU A 81 12.34 24.67 0.99
CA LEU A 81 11.66 25.75 1.72
C LEU A 81 11.68 27.07 0.94
N SER A 82 12.75 27.36 0.19
CA SER A 82 12.83 28.57 -0.65
C SER A 82 11.88 28.53 -1.84
N GLN A 83 11.52 27.34 -2.33
CA GLN A 83 10.60 27.13 -3.46
C GLN A 83 9.19 26.76 -2.99
N ARG A 84 8.84 27.10 -1.75
CA ARG A 84 7.54 26.78 -1.20
C ARG A 84 6.47 27.66 -1.88
N PRO A 85 5.46 27.06 -2.54
CA PRO A 85 4.40 27.83 -3.20
C PRO A 85 3.56 28.60 -2.19
N THR A 86 2.98 29.71 -2.63
CA THR A 86 2.05 30.53 -1.83
C THR A 86 0.69 29.82 -1.67
N VAL A 87 -0.12 30.28 -0.71
CA VAL A 87 -1.46 29.72 -0.47
C VAL A 87 -2.37 30.01 -1.66
N GLU A 88 -2.23 31.19 -2.25
CA GLU A 88 -2.93 31.66 -3.43
C GLU A 88 -2.66 30.76 -4.64
N GLU A 89 -1.39 30.46 -4.93
CA GLU A 89 -1.01 29.53 -6.02
C GLU A 89 -1.61 28.13 -5.86
N LEU A 90 -1.68 27.63 -4.62
CA LEU A 90 -2.27 26.32 -4.34
C LEU A 90 -3.79 26.32 -4.52
N ARG A 91 -4.46 27.46 -4.29
CA ARG A 91 -5.89 27.64 -4.59
C ARG A 91 -6.13 27.74 -6.09
N GLU A 92 -5.31 28.48 -6.83
CA GLU A 92 -5.37 28.57 -8.30
C GLU A 92 -5.18 27.20 -8.97
N LYS A 93 -4.22 26.42 -8.47
CA LYS A 93 -3.98 25.03 -8.91
C LYS A 93 -5.04 24.04 -8.43
N LYS A 94 -6.09 24.50 -7.74
CA LYS A 94 -7.18 23.66 -7.22
C LYS A 94 -6.71 22.54 -6.29
N ILE A 95 -5.55 22.71 -5.67
CA ILE A 95 -5.01 21.75 -4.68
C ILE A 95 -5.67 22.00 -3.32
N LEU A 96 -5.87 23.27 -2.96
CA LEU A 96 -6.61 23.68 -1.78
C LEU A 96 -8.07 24.02 -2.13
N ILE A 97 -8.77 23.12 -2.83
CA ILE A 97 -10.24 23.25 -2.97
C ILE A 97 -10.85 22.98 -1.59
N ARG A 98 -11.67 23.93 -1.13
CA ARG A 98 -12.56 23.70 0.02
C ARG A 98 -13.88 23.17 -0.52
N PHE A 99 -14.26 21.99 -0.09
CA PHE A 99 -15.63 21.52 -0.24
C PHE A 99 -16.47 22.17 0.86
N SER A 100 -17.72 22.52 0.54
CA SER A 100 -18.68 22.89 1.57
C SER A 100 -18.98 21.64 2.40
N ASP A 101 -18.83 21.74 3.72
CA ASP A 101 -19.24 20.67 4.64
C ASP A 101 -20.77 20.57 4.75
N TYR A 102 -21.47 21.63 4.34
CA TYR A 102 -22.92 21.67 4.31
C TYR A 102 -23.43 21.15 2.97
N VAL A 103 -24.34 20.17 3.04
CA VAL A 103 -25.05 19.57 1.91
C VAL A 103 -26.55 19.75 2.15
N GLU A 104 -27.22 20.46 1.24
CA GLU A 104 -28.67 20.60 1.29
C GLU A 104 -29.34 19.29 0.87
N VAL A 105 -30.26 18.81 1.71
CA VAL A 105 -31.07 17.62 1.43
C VAL A 105 -32.50 18.08 1.19
N ALA A 106 -33.04 17.71 0.04
CA ALA A 106 -34.43 17.95 -0.32
C ALA A 106 -35.13 16.60 -0.55
N ASP A 107 -36.42 16.54 -0.22
CA ASP A 107 -37.21 15.33 -0.43
C ASP A 107 -37.41 15.09 -1.92
N ALA A 108 -37.14 13.85 -2.34
CA ALA A 108 -37.47 13.39 -3.68
C ALA A 108 -38.97 13.11 -3.78
N GLN A 109 -39.53 13.24 -4.98
CA GLN A 109 -40.92 12.85 -5.23
C GLN A 109 -41.12 11.35 -4.90
N ASP A 110 -42.17 11.06 -4.12
CA ASP A 110 -42.56 9.70 -3.73
C ASP A 110 -43.60 9.15 -4.70
N TYR A 111 -43.11 8.54 -5.78
CA TYR A 111 -43.92 7.83 -6.75
C TYR A 111 -43.22 6.53 -7.16
N ASP A 112 -44.00 5.57 -7.66
CA ASP A 112 -43.45 4.29 -8.10
C ASP A 112 -42.63 4.47 -9.39
N ARG A 113 -41.31 4.30 -9.27
CA ARG A 113 -40.34 4.35 -10.38
C ARG A 113 -40.08 2.97 -11.00
N ARG A 114 -40.83 1.94 -10.62
CA ARG A 114 -40.65 0.59 -11.16
C ARG A 114 -41.16 0.51 -12.59
N ALA A 115 -40.35 -0.08 -13.46
CA ALA A 115 -40.69 -0.40 -14.84
C ALA A 115 -40.29 -1.86 -15.12
N ASP A 116 -41.03 -2.53 -16.01
CA ASP A 116 -40.59 -3.85 -16.50
C ASP A 116 -39.25 -3.72 -17.23
N LYS A 117 -38.44 -4.77 -17.13
CA LYS A 117 -37.10 -4.84 -17.73
C LYS A 117 -37.11 -5.88 -18.84
N PRO A 118 -37.75 -5.60 -20.00
CA PRO A 118 -37.97 -6.61 -21.04
C PRO A 118 -36.67 -7.22 -21.56
N TRP A 119 -35.56 -6.48 -21.52
CA TRP A 119 -34.23 -6.96 -21.91
C TRP A 119 -33.72 -8.15 -21.09
N THR A 120 -34.27 -8.39 -19.88
CA THR A 120 -33.89 -9.55 -19.05
C THR A 120 -34.42 -10.87 -19.58
N ARG A 121 -35.49 -10.84 -20.39
CA ARG A 121 -36.16 -12.04 -20.94
C ARG A 121 -35.77 -12.34 -22.39
N LEU A 122 -34.73 -11.68 -22.93
CA LEU A 122 -34.27 -11.88 -24.30
C LEU A 122 -33.58 -13.24 -24.48
N SER A 123 -34.07 -14.03 -25.44
CA SER A 123 -33.46 -15.30 -25.83
C SER A 123 -32.16 -15.09 -26.62
N ALA A 124 -31.39 -16.17 -26.81
CA ALA A 124 -30.19 -16.13 -27.65
C ALA A 124 -30.51 -15.77 -29.12
N ALA A 125 -31.67 -16.22 -29.62
CA ALA A 125 -32.16 -15.91 -30.95
C ALA A 125 -32.54 -14.44 -31.08
N ASP A 126 -33.28 -13.89 -30.10
CA ASP A 126 -33.67 -12.47 -30.09
C ASP A 126 -32.43 -11.57 -30.09
N LYS A 127 -31.44 -11.90 -29.27
CA LYS A 127 -30.16 -11.15 -29.24
C LYS A 127 -29.45 -11.23 -30.59
N ALA A 128 -29.48 -12.37 -31.29
CA ALA A 128 -28.85 -12.51 -32.60
C ALA A 128 -29.58 -11.69 -33.68
N ALA A 129 -30.92 -11.67 -33.65
CA ALA A 129 -31.74 -10.84 -34.53
C ALA A 129 -31.44 -9.35 -34.29
N ILE A 130 -31.46 -8.90 -33.03
CA ILE A 130 -31.14 -7.51 -32.65
C ILE A 130 -29.73 -7.10 -33.11
N ARG A 131 -28.72 -7.97 -32.96
CA ARG A 131 -27.36 -7.67 -33.46
C ARG A 131 -27.33 -7.48 -34.98
N LYS A 132 -28.05 -8.32 -35.73
CA LYS A 132 -28.12 -8.21 -37.20
C LYS A 132 -28.77 -6.89 -37.61
N GLU A 133 -29.93 -6.58 -37.04
CA GLU A 133 -30.69 -5.35 -37.28
C GLU A 133 -29.85 -4.10 -36.95
N LEU A 134 -29.18 -4.08 -35.80
CA LEU A 134 -28.34 -2.96 -35.40
C LEU A 134 -27.12 -2.78 -36.29
N ASN A 135 -26.48 -3.85 -36.76
CA ASN A 135 -25.33 -3.74 -37.67
C ASN A 135 -25.75 -3.24 -39.06
N GLU A 136 -26.92 -3.67 -39.55
CA GLU A 136 -27.51 -3.16 -40.78
C GLU A 136 -27.80 -1.66 -40.65
N PHE A 137 -28.57 -1.25 -39.64
CA PHE A 137 -28.88 0.15 -39.36
C PHE A 137 -27.62 1.02 -39.25
N LYS A 138 -26.62 0.60 -38.46
CA LYS A 138 -25.39 1.38 -38.22
C LYS A 138 -24.49 1.51 -39.46
N SER A 139 -24.64 0.64 -40.45
CA SER A 139 -23.82 0.63 -41.65
C SER A 139 -24.47 1.31 -42.85
N THR A 140 -25.82 1.31 -42.93
CA THR A 140 -26.56 1.83 -44.08
C THR A 140 -27.36 3.09 -43.80
N GLU A 141 -27.95 3.22 -42.61
CA GLU A 141 -28.92 4.29 -42.30
C GLU A 141 -28.37 5.33 -41.33
N MET A 142 -27.55 4.92 -40.37
CA MET A 142 -27.04 5.82 -39.33
C MET A 142 -25.99 6.78 -39.89
N GLU A 143 -26.33 8.08 -39.91
CA GLU A 143 -25.40 9.12 -40.33
C GLU A 143 -24.28 9.29 -39.29
N VAL A 144 -23.04 9.11 -39.74
CA VAL A 144 -21.83 9.31 -38.94
C VAL A 144 -20.82 10.10 -39.77
N HIS A 145 -20.27 11.16 -39.16
CA HIS A 145 -19.20 11.94 -39.77
C HIS A 145 -18.02 11.04 -40.19
N GLU A 146 -17.45 11.30 -41.37
CA GLU A 146 -16.44 10.42 -41.98
C GLU A 146 -15.25 10.13 -41.06
N LEU A 147 -14.75 11.15 -40.36
CA LEU A 147 -13.65 11.02 -39.41
C LEU A 147 -14.00 10.19 -38.16
N SER A 148 -15.27 10.11 -37.80
CA SER A 148 -15.74 9.41 -36.58
C SER A 148 -16.31 8.03 -36.89
N ARG A 149 -16.37 7.62 -38.16
CA ARG A 149 -16.95 6.33 -38.59
C ARG A 149 -16.27 5.13 -37.92
N HIS A 150 -15.00 5.25 -37.53
CA HIS A 150 -14.26 4.22 -36.80
C HIS A 150 -14.73 4.01 -35.34
N LEU A 151 -15.53 4.93 -34.79
CA LEU A 151 -16.12 4.83 -33.45
C LEU A 151 -17.48 4.10 -33.46
N THR A 152 -18.03 3.82 -34.64
CA THR A 152 -19.29 3.09 -34.78
C THR A 152 -19.12 1.67 -34.25
N ARG A 153 -19.73 1.40 -33.10
CA ARG A 153 -19.70 0.07 -32.47
C ARG A 153 -20.57 -0.92 -33.23
N LEU A 154 -19.94 -1.87 -33.93
CA LEU A 154 -20.61 -3.03 -34.52
C LEU A 154 -20.62 -4.19 -33.52
N ASP A 155 -21.75 -4.90 -33.44
CA ASP A 155 -21.92 -5.99 -32.48
C ASP A 155 -21.46 -7.32 -33.12
N GLU A 156 -20.24 -7.67 -32.75
CA GLU A 156 -19.38 -8.73 -33.27
C GLU A 156 -19.71 -10.10 -32.66
N THR A 157 -20.60 -10.86 -33.30
CA THR A 157 -20.47 -12.33 -33.28
C THR A 157 -20.04 -12.89 -34.64
N PHE A 158 -19.56 -12.06 -35.57
CA PHE A 158 -19.23 -12.53 -36.92
C PHE A 158 -18.18 -11.72 -37.73
N CYS A 159 -17.61 -10.61 -37.25
CA CYS A 159 -16.80 -9.73 -38.12
C CYS A 159 -15.27 -9.81 -37.91
N MET A 160 -14.80 -10.45 -36.83
CA MET A 160 -13.36 -10.73 -36.62
C MET A 160 -12.73 -11.61 -37.71
N PHE A 161 -13.51 -12.34 -38.52
CA PHE A 161 -12.97 -13.13 -39.63
C PHE A 161 -12.92 -12.37 -40.96
N VAL A 162 -13.73 -11.32 -41.17
CA VAL A 162 -13.85 -10.67 -42.48
C VAL A 162 -13.00 -9.39 -42.57
N LEU A 163 -12.81 -8.64 -41.48
CA LEU A 163 -12.02 -7.40 -41.52
C LEU A 163 -10.50 -7.59 -41.35
N CYS A 164 -10.03 -8.75 -40.88
CA CYS A 164 -8.59 -9.04 -40.76
C CYS A 164 -7.96 -9.55 -42.07
N LEU A 165 -8.75 -10.17 -42.96
CA LEU A 165 -8.25 -10.72 -44.22
C LEU A 165 -8.16 -9.69 -45.36
N THR A 166 -8.88 -8.58 -45.32
CA THR A 166 -8.81 -7.54 -46.36
C THR A 166 -7.65 -6.54 -46.19
N LYS A 167 -6.96 -6.55 -45.05
CA LYS A 167 -5.77 -5.70 -44.81
C LYS A 167 -4.42 -6.38 -45.06
N ASN A 168 -4.37 -7.69 -45.31
CA ASN A 168 -3.11 -8.44 -45.49
C ASN A 168 -2.80 -8.86 -46.94
N SER A 169 -3.51 -8.35 -47.95
CA SER A 169 -3.25 -8.73 -49.36
C SER A 169 -2.64 -7.61 -50.22
N ALA A 170 -2.23 -6.47 -49.64
CA ALA A 170 -1.73 -5.32 -50.40
C ALA A 170 -0.20 -5.19 -50.50
N ASP A 171 0.60 -6.04 -49.83
CA ASP A 171 2.07 -5.85 -49.75
C ASP A 171 2.91 -6.96 -50.42
N PHE A 172 2.38 -7.74 -51.36
CA PHE A 172 3.16 -8.81 -52.03
C PHE A 172 3.22 -8.73 -53.57
N LYS A 173 3.13 -7.54 -54.17
CA LYS A 173 3.54 -7.36 -55.57
C LYS A 173 4.17 -5.99 -55.75
N ASN A 174 5.50 -5.93 -55.63
CA ASN A 174 6.41 -5.20 -56.53
C ASN A 174 7.84 -5.22 -55.97
N THR A 175 8.55 -6.33 -56.20
CA THR A 175 10.02 -6.35 -56.25
C THR A 175 10.44 -7.42 -57.26
N SER A 176 10.30 -7.10 -58.55
CA SER A 176 11.06 -7.76 -59.62
C SER A 176 10.89 -6.94 -60.91
N ALA A 177 11.85 -6.05 -61.15
CA ALA A 177 12.40 -5.62 -62.44
C ALA A 177 13.20 -4.34 -62.23
#